data_AF-A0A3D1PGI7-F1
#
_entry.id   AF-A0A3D1PGI7-F1
#
_cell.length_a   1.000
_cell.length_b   1.000
_cell.length_c   1.000
_cell.angle_alpha   90.00
_cell.angle_beta   90.00
_cell.angle_gamma   90.00
#
_symmetry.space_group_name_H-M   'P 1'
#
loop_
_entity.id
_entity.type
_entity.pdbx_description
1 polymer ?
#
loop_
_entity_poly.entity_id
_entity_poly.type
_entity_poly.pdbx_seq_one_letter_code
_entity_poly.pdbx_strand_id
1 'polypeptide(L)'
;MICILDVQQNICKQFIAYEENDIEEINIINKFLSFASTYKKLYCYSGSDFETRILIKRLEYYKISRENLPLIKDLCYELRKKLLTHLNTYELKSLGSLFGFNWRQNIDGIEIPGLYHEFFHQKTKKYLKLYKKRTKMMCWL
;
A
#
# COMPACT_ATOMS: atom_id res chain seq x y z
N MET A 1 0.29 -3.10 8.06
CA MET A 1 -1.00 -2.81 7.37
C MET A 1 -0.92 -3.33 5.94
N ILE A 2 -2.00 -3.92 5.41
CA ILE A 2 -2.15 -4.32 4.00
C ILE A 2 -3.44 -3.68 3.47
N CYS A 3 -3.47 -3.23 2.21
CA CYS A 3 -4.64 -2.58 1.61
C CYS A 3 -4.91 -3.12 0.20
N ILE A 4 -6.19 -3.31 -0.13
CA ILE A 4 -6.66 -3.59 -1.49
C ILE A 4 -7.72 -2.54 -1.87
N LEU A 5 -7.56 -1.97 -3.06
CA LEU A 5 -8.60 -1.17 -3.71
C LEU A 5 -9.31 -2.01 -4.76
N ASP A 6 -10.59 -2.30 -4.53
CA ASP A 6 -11.49 -2.84 -5.55
C ASP A 6 -12.17 -1.68 -6.28
N VAL A 7 -11.72 -1.45 -7.51
CA VAL A 7 -12.23 -0.36 -8.36
C VAL A 7 -13.64 -0.65 -8.87
N GLN A 8 -14.00 -1.92 -9.07
CA GLN A 8 -15.33 -2.30 -9.58
C GLN A 8 -16.40 -2.09 -8.52
N GLN A 9 -16.11 -2.44 -7.28
CA GLN A 9 -17.01 -2.27 -6.15
C GLN A 9 -16.87 -0.91 -5.45
N ASN A 10 -15.85 -0.13 -5.82
CA ASN A 10 -15.47 1.11 -5.16
C ASN A 10 -15.21 0.93 -3.65
N ILE A 11 -14.52 -0.17 -3.30
CA ILE A 11 -14.21 -0.53 -1.92
C ILE A 11 -12.71 -0.44 -1.69
N CYS A 12 -12.31 0.24 -0.62
CA CYS A 12 -10.95 0.21 -0.10
C CYS A 12 -10.93 -0.61 1.19
N LYS A 13 -10.40 -1.84 1.11
CA LYS A 13 -10.29 -2.75 2.25
C LYS A 13 -8.90 -2.65 2.86
N GLN A 14 -8.84 -2.31 4.15
CA GLN A 14 -7.59 -2.18 4.91
C GLN A 14 -7.55 -3.24 6.02
N PHE A 15 -6.41 -3.92 6.13
CA PHE A 15 -6.08 -4.87 7.18
C PHE A 15 -4.99 -4.25 8.05
N ILE A 16 -5.35 -3.85 9.26
CA ILE A 16 -4.50 -3.11 10.19
C ILE A 16 -4.20 -4.02 11.37
N ALA A 17 -2.93 -4.11 11.75
CA ALA A 17 -2.51 -4.79 12.98
C ALA A 17 -2.61 -3.78 14.12
N TYR A 18 -3.29 -4.14 15.19
CA TYR A 18 -3.50 -3.24 16.34
C TYR A 18 -2.55 -3.52 17.49
N GLU A 19 -1.69 -4.53 17.36
CA GLU A 19 -0.63 -4.90 18.29
C GLU A 19 0.64 -5.22 17.49
N GLU A 20 1.81 -4.84 18.02
CA GLU A 20 3.12 -5.17 17.42
C GLU A 20 3.55 -6.58 17.86
N ASN A 21 2.83 -7.59 17.38
CA ASN A 21 3.15 -8.99 17.65
C ASN A 21 2.85 -9.89 16.46
N ASP A 22 3.45 -11.09 16.48
CA ASP A 22 3.31 -12.07 15.40
C ASP A 22 1.87 -12.54 15.23
N ILE A 23 1.08 -12.60 16.30
CA ILE A 23 -0.33 -13.05 16.25
C ILE A 23 -1.15 -12.07 15.38
N GLU A 24 -1.00 -10.77 15.60
CA GLU A 24 -1.67 -9.76 14.79
C GLU A 24 -1.16 -9.72 13.35
N GLU A 25 0.14 -9.90 13.11
CA GLU A 25 0.68 -10.00 11.75
C GLU A 25 0.07 -11.22 11.00
N ILE A 26 0.04 -12.38 11.64
CA ILE A 26 -0.60 -13.60 11.11
C ILE A 26 -2.10 -13.34 10.84
N ASN A 27 -2.80 -12.69 11.77
CA ASN A 27 -4.22 -12.36 11.63
C ASN A 27 -4.49 -11.49 10.41
N ILE A 28 -3.70 -10.42 10.19
CA ILE A 28 -3.90 -9.55 9.03
C ILE A 28 -3.54 -10.26 7.72
N ILE A 29 -2.53 -11.13 7.71
CA ILE A 29 -2.14 -11.92 6.54
C ILE A 29 -3.27 -12.89 6.18
N ASN A 30 -3.83 -13.63 7.15
CA ASN A 30 -4.92 -14.56 6.90
C ASN A 30 -6.20 -13.86 6.43
N LYS A 31 -6.55 -12.71 7.03
CA LYS A 31 -7.67 -11.87 6.58
C LYS A 31 -7.45 -11.35 5.16
N PHE A 32 -6.23 -10.94 4.85
CA PHE A 32 -5.84 -10.53 3.51
C PHE A 32 -6.01 -11.69 2.52
N LEU A 33 -5.41 -12.87 2.78
CA LEU A 33 -5.50 -14.03 1.89
C LEU A 33 -6.95 -14.47 1.66
N SER A 34 -7.76 -14.51 2.72
CA SER A 34 -9.18 -14.87 2.63
C SER A 34 -9.98 -13.90 1.77
N PHE A 35 -9.71 -12.59 1.88
CA PHE A 35 -10.37 -11.59 1.03
C PHE A 35 -9.83 -11.62 -0.40
N ALA A 36 -8.52 -11.76 -0.54
CA ALA A 36 -7.80 -11.69 -1.79
C ALA A 36 -8.02 -12.92 -2.69
N SER A 37 -8.35 -14.08 -2.11
CA SER A 37 -8.63 -15.32 -2.84
C SER A 37 -9.83 -15.21 -3.81
N THR A 38 -10.71 -14.23 -3.58
CA THR A 38 -11.83 -13.93 -4.50
C THR A 38 -11.36 -13.31 -5.82
N TYR A 39 -10.12 -12.83 -5.89
CA TYR A 39 -9.54 -12.22 -7.07
C TYR A 39 -8.51 -13.15 -7.70
N LYS A 40 -8.59 -13.37 -9.02
CA LYS A 40 -7.56 -14.16 -9.74
C LYS A 40 -6.19 -13.47 -9.78
N LYS A 41 -6.18 -12.13 -9.75
CA LYS A 41 -5.00 -11.31 -9.93
C LYS A 41 -5.14 -9.98 -9.18
N LEU A 42 -4.07 -9.54 -8.55
CA LEU A 42 -3.92 -8.21 -7.98
C LEU A 42 -2.84 -7.44 -8.72
N TYR A 43 -2.97 -6.12 -8.72
CA TYR A 43 -1.98 -5.23 -9.31
C TYR A 43 -1.33 -4.40 -8.22
N CYS A 44 0.00 -4.26 -8.29
CA CYS A 44 0.77 -3.34 -7.46
C CYS A 44 1.58 -2.39 -8.33
N TYR A 45 2.27 -1.46 -7.67
CA TYR A 45 3.16 -0.51 -8.33
C TYR A 45 4.35 -0.23 -7.44
N SER A 46 5.45 -0.97 -7.62
CA SER A 46 6.69 -0.75 -6.88
C SER A 46 7.93 -0.74 -7.78
N GLY A 47 7.86 -1.32 -8.98
CA GLY A 47 9.00 -1.45 -9.90
C GLY A 47 10.10 -2.39 -9.40
N SER A 48 9.81 -3.22 -8.40
CA SER A 48 10.79 -4.11 -7.75
C SER A 48 10.19 -5.41 -7.20
N ASP A 49 8.94 -5.73 -7.59
CA ASP A 49 8.15 -6.84 -7.04
C ASP A 49 8.14 -6.85 -5.51
N PHE A 50 8.18 -5.66 -4.89
CA PHE A 50 8.34 -5.51 -3.45
C PHE A 50 7.23 -6.22 -2.68
N GLU A 51 5.97 -6.00 -3.07
CA GLU A 51 4.80 -6.58 -2.43
C GLU A 51 4.84 -8.11 -2.47
N THR A 52 5.15 -8.68 -3.63
CA THR A 52 5.25 -10.13 -3.82
C THR A 52 6.37 -10.72 -2.96
N ARG A 53 7.57 -10.12 -2.99
CA ARG A 53 8.73 -10.61 -2.21
C ARG A 53 8.47 -10.56 -0.72
N ILE A 54 7.91 -9.46 -0.21
CA ILE A 54 7.62 -9.30 1.21
C ILE A 54 6.53 -10.28 1.66
N LEU A 55 5.43 -10.40 0.92
CA LEU A 55 4.35 -11.34 1.26
C LEU A 55 4.87 -12.78 1.29
N ILE A 56 5.60 -13.22 0.26
CA ILE A 56 6.17 -14.58 0.22
C ILE A 56 7.07 -14.83 1.41
N LYS A 57 7.98 -13.90 1.73
CA LYS A 57 8.90 -14.02 2.88
C LYS A 57 8.15 -14.16 4.20
N ARG A 58 7.05 -13.41 4.38
CA ARG A 58 6.21 -13.50 5.60
C ARG A 58 5.43 -14.80 5.66
N LEU A 59 4.87 -15.26 4.54
CA LEU A 59 4.18 -16.56 4.48
C LEU A 59 5.13 -17.72 4.81
N GLU A 60 6.36 -17.68 4.29
CA GLU A 60 7.40 -18.66 4.62
C GLU A 60 7.77 -18.62 6.10
N TYR A 61 8.00 -17.42 6.65
CA TYR A 61 8.36 -17.22 8.05
C TYR A 61 7.31 -17.81 9.01
N TYR A 62 6.02 -17.57 8.74
CA TYR A 62 4.91 -18.07 9.55
C TYR A 62 4.39 -19.45 9.13
N LYS A 63 5.02 -20.10 8.13
CA LYS A 63 4.58 -21.38 7.56
C LYS A 63 3.12 -21.39 7.09
N ILE A 64 2.65 -20.27 6.54
CA ILE A 64 1.30 -20.12 6.00
C ILE A 64 1.30 -20.60 4.53
N SER A 65 0.28 -21.39 4.17
CA SER A 65 0.11 -21.88 2.78
C SER A 65 -0.06 -20.74 1.79
N ARG A 66 0.51 -20.92 0.58
CA ARG A 66 0.37 -19.98 -0.55
C ARG A 66 -0.84 -20.24 -1.43
N GLU A 67 -1.62 -21.28 -1.14
CA GLU A 67 -2.75 -21.71 -1.99
C GLU A 67 -3.73 -20.59 -2.30
N ASN A 68 -3.98 -19.71 -1.32
CA ASN A 68 -4.89 -18.58 -1.44
C ASN A 68 -4.22 -17.26 -1.85
N LEU A 69 -2.93 -17.28 -2.20
CA LEU A 69 -2.22 -16.08 -2.64
C LEU A 69 -2.53 -15.81 -4.12
N PRO A 70 -3.24 -14.73 -4.47
CA PRO A 70 -3.50 -14.41 -5.88
C PRO A 70 -2.20 -14.04 -6.60
N LEU A 71 -2.23 -14.12 -7.93
CA LEU A 71 -1.13 -13.62 -8.75
C LEU A 71 -1.02 -12.10 -8.57
N ILE A 72 0.11 -11.62 -8.05
CA ILE A 72 0.41 -10.18 -7.93
C ILE A 72 1.26 -9.76 -9.12
N LYS A 73 0.81 -8.75 -9.85
CA LYS A 73 1.52 -8.22 -11.03
C LYS A 73 1.92 -6.76 -10.82
N ASP A 74 3.21 -6.48 -10.94
CA ASP A 74 3.73 -5.12 -10.84
C ASP A 74 3.54 -4.36 -12.16
N LEU A 75 2.70 -3.33 -12.12
CA LEU A 75 2.36 -2.53 -13.29
C LEU A 75 3.51 -1.63 -13.76
N CYS A 76 4.47 -1.31 -12.89
CA CYS A 76 5.59 -0.44 -13.25
C CYS A 76 6.41 -1.02 -14.40
N TYR A 77 6.66 -2.34 -14.40
CA TYR A 77 7.38 -3.02 -15.49
C TYR A 77 6.61 -3.00 -16.81
N GLU A 78 5.29 -3.21 -16.75
CA GLU A 78 4.42 -3.18 -17.94
C GLU A 78 4.36 -1.78 -18.56
N LEU A 79 4.30 -0.75 -17.70
CA LEU A 79 4.25 0.64 -18.13
C LEU A 79 5.59 1.11 -18.70
N ARG A 80 6.72 0.72 -18.10
CA ARG A 80 8.07 1.02 -18.64
C ARG A 80 8.27 0.48 -20.05
N LYS A 81 7.72 -0.69 -20.36
CA LYS A 81 7.78 -1.28 -21.71
C LYS A 81 6.90 -0.54 -22.73
N LYS A 82 5.82 0.10 -22.29
CA LYS A 82 4.80 0.68 -23.16
C LYS A 82 4.90 2.21 -23.32
N LEU A 83 5.39 2.91 -22.31
CA LEU A 83 5.42 4.38 -22.24
C LEU A 83 6.81 4.96 -22.51
N LEU A 84 7.62 4.27 -23.33
CA LEU A 84 9.07 4.39 -23.51
C LEU A 84 9.68 5.80 -23.72
N THR A 85 8.92 6.89 -23.81
CA THR A 85 9.45 8.18 -24.33
C THR A 85 8.95 9.46 -23.64
N HIS A 86 8.09 9.43 -22.62
CA HIS A 86 7.49 10.69 -22.10
C HIS A 86 7.74 11.02 -20.63
N LEU A 87 8.41 10.16 -19.86
CA LEU A 87 8.65 10.40 -18.43
C LEU A 87 10.12 10.23 -18.06
N ASN A 88 10.66 11.21 -17.34
CA ASN A 88 12.00 11.14 -16.74
C ASN A 88 12.06 10.08 -15.63
N THR A 89 10.96 9.87 -14.91
CA THR A 89 10.83 8.81 -13.89
C THR A 89 9.47 8.13 -13.98
N TYR A 90 9.44 6.84 -13.68
CA TYR A 90 8.22 6.03 -13.56
C TYR A 90 7.73 5.98 -12.11
N GLU A 91 7.92 7.06 -11.37
CA GLU A 91 7.33 7.17 -10.03
C GLU A 91 5.85 7.46 -10.16
N LEU A 92 5.05 7.01 -9.18
CA LEU A 92 3.60 7.24 -9.17
C LEU A 92 3.23 8.73 -9.27
N LYS A 93 4.06 9.61 -8.68
CA LYS A 93 3.89 11.07 -8.75
C LYS A 93 4.01 11.58 -10.19
N SER A 94 5.02 11.12 -10.92
CA SER A 94 5.25 11.48 -12.32
C SER A 94 4.13 10.96 -13.22
N LEU A 95 3.68 9.72 -13.00
CA LEU A 95 2.51 9.18 -13.70
C LEU A 95 1.23 9.96 -13.38
N GLY A 96 1.01 10.31 -12.10
CA GLY A 96 -0.13 11.12 -11.69
C GLY A 96 -0.22 12.40 -12.49
N SER A 97 0.90 13.13 -12.63
CA SER A 97 0.94 14.36 -13.44
C SER A 97 0.58 14.12 -14.91
N LEU A 98 0.99 13.00 -15.51
CA LEU A 98 0.65 12.66 -16.89
C LEU A 98 -0.87 12.48 -17.08
N PHE A 99 -1.55 11.93 -16.07
CA PHE A 99 -3.00 11.71 -16.08
C PHE A 99 -3.81 12.87 -15.48
N GLY A 100 -3.20 14.04 -15.28
CA GLY A 100 -3.86 15.22 -14.71
C GLY A 100 -4.18 15.08 -13.20
N PHE A 101 -3.56 14.12 -12.52
CA PHE A 101 -3.71 13.92 -11.08
C PHE A 101 -2.65 14.70 -10.30
N ASN A 102 -3.10 15.69 -9.52
CA ASN A 102 -2.23 16.42 -8.60
C ASN A 102 -2.01 15.62 -7.31
N TRP A 103 -0.81 15.06 -7.18
CA TRP A 103 -0.40 14.31 -5.99
C TRP A 103 -0.34 15.22 -4.75
N ARG A 104 -1.23 15.00 -3.78
CA ARG A 104 -1.42 15.93 -2.63
C ARG A 104 -0.59 15.61 -1.40
N GLN A 105 0.06 14.44 -1.34
CA GLN A 105 0.71 13.94 -0.13
C GLN A 105 2.13 13.47 -0.44
N ASN A 106 3.11 14.07 0.24
CA ASN A 106 4.50 13.66 0.22
C ASN A 106 4.84 13.18 1.62
N ILE A 107 4.53 11.92 1.91
CA ILE A 107 4.99 11.24 3.14
C ILE A 107 6.24 10.49 2.74
N ASP A 108 7.36 10.78 3.39
CA ASP A 108 8.57 10.00 3.17
C ASP A 108 8.39 8.60 3.79
N GLY A 109 8.88 7.58 3.11
CA GLY A 109 8.87 6.20 3.61
C GLY A 109 9.53 6.06 4.99
N ILE A 110 10.54 6.89 5.30
CA ILE A 110 11.20 6.91 6.60
C ILE A 110 10.30 7.41 7.73
N GLU A 111 9.28 8.22 7.43
CA GLU A 111 8.33 8.76 8.40
C GLU A 111 7.22 7.76 8.74
N ILE A 112 6.95 6.80 7.85
CA ILE A 112 5.81 5.87 7.98
C ILE A 112 5.84 5.07 9.29
N PRO A 113 6.96 4.46 9.72
CA PRO A 113 7.00 3.72 10.98
C PRO A 113 6.65 4.58 12.18
N GLY A 114 7.19 5.81 12.26
CA GLY A 114 6.89 6.76 13.34
C GLY A 114 5.42 7.18 13.34
N LEU A 115 4.86 7.50 12.17
CA LEU A 115 3.44 7.82 12.04
C LEU A 115 2.52 6.65 12.43
N TYR A 116 2.93 5.42 12.11
CA TYR A 116 2.19 4.21 12.49
C TYR A 116 2.24 3.98 14.01
N HIS A 117 3.40 4.19 14.61
CA HIS A 117 3.61 4.10 16.06
C HIS A 117 2.79 5.16 16.82
N GLU A 118 2.71 6.40 16.32
CA GLU A 118 1.83 7.43 16.89
C GLU A 118 0.34 7.04 16.80
N PHE A 119 -0.09 6.47 15.66
CA PHE A 119 -1.45 5.95 15.49
C PHE A 119 -1.77 4.85 16.51
N PHE A 120 -0.81 3.98 16.79
CA PHE A 120 -0.91 2.90 17.77
C PHE A 120 -1.19 3.44 19.18
N HIS A 121 -0.39 4.40 19.65
CA HIS A 121 -0.47 4.92 21.01
C HIS A 121 -1.74 5.72 21.29
N GLN A 122 -2.26 6.45 20.30
CA GLN A 122 -3.38 7.36 20.53
C GLN A 122 -4.76 6.71 20.32
N LYS A 123 -4.83 5.50 19.73
CA LYS A 123 -6.07 4.74 19.43
C LYS A 123 -7.20 5.56 18.79
N THR A 124 -6.90 6.70 18.14
CA THR A 124 -7.92 7.58 17.57
C THR A 124 -7.68 7.80 16.08
N LYS A 125 -8.73 7.54 15.28
CA LYS A 125 -8.82 7.93 13.84
C LYS A 125 -8.63 9.44 13.60
N LYS A 126 -8.51 10.27 14.64
CA LYS A 126 -8.31 11.73 14.57
C LYS A 126 -6.95 12.11 13.95
N TYR A 127 -5.95 11.23 13.92
CA TYR A 127 -4.64 11.58 13.36
C TYR A 127 -4.64 11.74 11.83
N LEU A 128 -5.49 10.99 11.11
CA LEU A 128 -5.73 11.23 9.67
C LEU A 128 -6.30 12.64 9.39
N LYS A 129 -7.01 13.24 10.36
CA LYS A 129 -7.50 14.63 10.28
C LYS A 129 -6.44 15.65 10.71
N LEU A 130 -5.58 15.34 11.69
CA LEU A 130 -4.48 16.21 12.13
C LEU A 130 -3.37 16.31 11.08
N TYR A 131 -3.04 15.22 10.39
CA TYR A 131 -2.08 15.24 9.28
C TYR A 131 -2.59 16.09 8.11
N LYS A 132 -3.89 16.03 7.79
CA LYS A 132 -4.57 16.94 6.84
C LYS A 132 -4.54 18.41 7.28
N LYS A 133 -4.45 18.70 8.58
CA LYS A 133 -4.32 20.06 9.13
C LYS A 133 -2.87 20.57 9.09
N ARG A 134 -1.89 19.72 9.40
CA ARG A 134 -0.45 20.03 9.33
C ARG A 134 -0.01 20.33 7.90
N THR A 135 -0.49 19.55 6.92
CA THR A 135 -0.23 19.81 5.49
C THR A 135 -0.98 21.04 4.94
N LYS A 136 -2.10 21.46 5.56
CA LYS A 136 -2.75 22.75 5.25
C LYS A 136 -1.99 23.96 5.82
N MET A 137 -1.15 23.79 6.82
CA MET A 137 -0.35 24.87 7.43
C MET A 137 0.96 25.16 6.69
N MET A 138 1.34 24.33 5.71
CA MET A 138 2.48 24.57 4.80
C MET A 138 2.04 25.16 3.44
N CYS A 139 0.83 25.71 3.38
CA CYS A 139 0.35 26.51 2.25
C CYS A 139 -0.07 27.89 2.74
N TRP A 140 0.91 28.71 3.10
CA TRP A 140 0.87 30.15 2.87
C TRP A 140 2.28 30.57 2.44
N LEU A 141 2.32 31.18 1.25
CA LEU A 141 3.46 31.61 0.43
C LEU A 141 4.05 30.54 -0.50
#